data_AF-A0A7S3BC07-F1
#
_entry.id   AF-A0A7S3BC07-F1
#
_cell.length_a   1.000
_cell.length_b   1.000
_cell.length_c   1.000
_cell.angle_alpha   90.00
_cell.angle_beta   90.00
_cell.angle_gamma   90.00
#
_symmetry.space_group_name_H-M   'P 1'
#
loop_
_entity.id
_entity.type
_entity.pdbx_description
1 polymer ?
#
loop_
_entity_poly.entity_id
_entity_poly.type
_entity_poly.pdbx_seq_one_letter_code
_entity_poly.pdbx_strand_id
1 'polypeptide(L)'
;AVFLFVRDLVVCYLTYYAVAAMVIVTMGSMQICGIALGPIESLALAVIVGVSIDYLIHLAFAYKNSIIPDRYYKSRAAFLARSGSITAAALTTLCAVAPLSGSKLLPLRQFGLIFVIVSLVAFGFTLLFFNPLLMIFAPLHTRDKSPSPRAKLLASSGGHAASPQRARVENQLQGYAVA
;
A
#
# COMPACT_ATOMS: atom_id res chain seq x y z
N ALA A 1 -8.21 -10.73 7.57
CA ALA A 1 -7.94 -9.94 6.35
C ALA A 1 -6.48 -10.07 5.88
N VAL A 2 -5.49 -9.71 6.70
CA VAL A 2 -4.05 -9.70 6.33
C VAL A 2 -3.55 -11.05 5.78
N PHE A 3 -3.86 -12.16 6.45
CA PHE A 3 -3.44 -13.50 6.03
C PHE A 3 -3.93 -13.89 4.62
N LEU A 4 -5.20 -13.62 4.31
CA LEU A 4 -5.80 -13.91 2.99
C LEU A 4 -5.16 -13.09 1.87
N PHE A 5 -4.77 -11.85 2.17
CA PHE A 5 -4.31 -10.90 1.17
C PHE A 5 -2.83 -11.06 0.83
N VAL A 6 -2.00 -11.25 1.86
CA VAL A 6 -0.55 -11.32 1.70
C VAL A 6 -0.10 -12.74 1.30
N ARG A 7 -0.79 -13.79 1.76
CA ARG A 7 -0.47 -15.21 1.50
C ARG A 7 1.01 -15.57 1.78
N ASP A 8 1.61 -14.84 2.71
CA ASP A 8 2.97 -15.05 3.22
C ASP A 8 2.93 -14.88 4.74
N LEU A 9 3.32 -15.93 5.46
CA LEU A 9 3.23 -15.99 6.93
C LEU A 9 4.19 -15.00 7.60
N VAL A 10 5.37 -14.78 7.02
CA VAL A 10 6.41 -13.90 7.59
C VAL A 10 5.92 -12.47 7.61
N VAL A 11 5.37 -12.01 6.49
CA VAL A 11 4.79 -10.66 6.40
C VAL A 11 3.60 -10.54 7.34
N CYS A 12 2.76 -11.57 7.46
CA CYS A 12 1.62 -11.53 8.38
C CYS A 12 2.04 -11.34 9.85
N TYR A 13 3.08 -12.04 10.31
CA TYR A 13 3.64 -11.85 11.64
C TYR A 13 4.23 -10.45 11.83
N LEU A 14 5.01 -9.94 10.87
CA LEU A 14 5.56 -8.57 10.93
C LEU A 14 4.45 -7.51 11.02
N THR A 15 3.39 -7.69 10.23
CA THR A 15 2.22 -6.81 10.23
C THR A 15 1.54 -6.80 11.60
N TYR A 16 1.38 -7.98 12.21
CA TYR A 16 0.79 -8.12 13.55
C TYR A 16 1.63 -7.43 14.62
N TYR A 17 2.95 -7.63 14.64
CA TYR A 17 3.84 -6.95 15.58
C TYR A 17 3.85 -5.44 15.39
N ALA A 18 3.80 -4.95 14.15
CA ALA A 18 3.71 -3.52 13.87
C ALA A 18 2.41 -2.91 14.41
N VAL A 19 1.27 -3.60 14.26
CA VAL A 19 -0.02 -3.16 14.82
C VAL A 19 0.00 -3.19 16.35
N ALA A 20 0.61 -4.20 16.97
CA ALA A 20 0.75 -4.25 18.42
C ALA A 20 1.59 -3.07 18.95
N ALA A 21 2.72 -2.77 18.31
CA ALA A 21 3.56 -1.63 18.66
C ALA A 21 2.83 -0.29 18.49
N MET A 22 2.06 -0.14 17.41
CA MET A 22 1.21 1.04 17.17
C MET A 22 0.21 1.30 18.29
N VAL A 23 -0.49 0.25 18.74
CA VAL A 23 -1.47 0.34 19.82
C VAL A 23 -0.79 0.78 21.11
N ILE A 24 0.37 0.20 21.44
CA ILE A 24 1.15 0.59 22.63
C ILE A 24 1.57 2.06 22.56
N VAL A 25 2.11 2.52 21.43
CA VAL A 25 2.54 3.91 21.25
C VAL A 25 1.36 4.86 21.35
N THR A 26 0.20 4.47 20.81
CA THR A 26 -0.98 5.33 20.81
C THR A 26 -1.62 5.40 22.19
N MET A 27 -1.73 4.29 22.91
CA MET A 27 -2.12 4.28 24.33
C MET A 27 -1.17 5.14 25.17
N GLY A 28 0.15 5.04 24.94
CA GLY A 28 1.14 5.90 25.58
C GLY A 28 0.90 7.39 25.28
N SER A 29 0.60 7.74 24.02
CA SER A 29 0.30 9.11 23.63
C SER A 29 -0.99 9.66 24.28
N MET A 30 -2.03 8.83 24.41
CA MET A 30 -3.28 9.19 25.08
C MET A 30 -3.08 9.43 26.57
N GLN A 31 -2.29 8.58 27.23
CA GLN A 31 -1.95 8.72 28.64
C GLN A 31 -1.17 10.02 28.91
N ILE A 32 -0.22 10.38 28.04
CA ILE A 32 0.57 11.63 28.14
C ILE A 32 -0.34 12.86 27.95
N CYS A 33 -1.35 12.77 27.08
CA CYS A 33 -2.33 13.83 26.89
C CYS A 33 -3.35 13.96 28.03
N GLY A 34 -3.30 13.11 29.06
CA GLY A 34 -4.20 13.18 30.21
C GLY A 34 -5.66 12.83 29.89
N ILE A 35 -5.89 12.05 28.84
CA ILE A 35 -7.23 11.62 28.42
C ILE A 35 -7.67 10.48 29.36
N ALA A 36 -8.85 10.61 29.95
CA ALA A 36 -9.39 9.58 30.84
C ALA A 36 -9.92 8.38 30.04
N LEU A 37 -9.50 7.17 30.44
CA LEU A 37 -10.00 5.90 29.90
C LEU A 37 -11.52 5.82 30.04
N GLY A 38 -12.21 6.04 28.93
CA GLY A 38 -13.68 6.03 28.86
C GLY A 38 -14.21 5.23 27.68
N PRO A 39 -15.55 5.20 27.50
CA PRO A 39 -16.19 4.50 26.37
C PRO A 39 -15.74 5.03 25.00
N ILE A 40 -15.39 6.31 24.93
CA ILE A 40 -14.91 6.95 23.70
C ILE A 40 -13.49 6.48 23.36
N GLU A 41 -12.69 6.18 24.36
CA GLU A 41 -11.32 5.70 24.16
C GLU A 41 -11.27 4.24 23.72
N SER A 42 -12.14 3.38 24.25
CA SER A 42 -12.24 2.00 23.75
C SER A 42 -12.66 1.98 22.27
N LEU A 43 -13.54 2.89 21.86
CA LEU A 43 -13.89 3.10 20.44
C LEU A 43 -12.66 3.57 19.64
N ALA A 44 -11.85 4.47 20.19
CA ALA A 44 -10.62 4.92 19.54
C ALA A 44 -9.63 3.77 19.33
N LEU A 45 -9.45 2.87 20.30
CA LEU A 45 -8.62 1.67 20.16
C LEU A 45 -9.10 0.76 19.03
N ALA A 46 -10.41 0.55 18.90
CA ALA A 46 -10.98 -0.20 17.79
C ALA A 46 -10.66 0.46 16.42
N VAL A 47 -10.78 1.79 16.35
CA VAL A 47 -10.42 2.57 15.15
C VAL A 47 -8.93 2.46 14.82
N ILE A 48 -8.04 2.58 15.81
CA ILE A 48 -6.58 2.51 15.63
C ILE A 48 -6.21 1.22 14.90
N VAL A 49 -6.78 0.09 15.33
CA VAL A 49 -6.52 -1.21 14.71
C VAL A 49 -6.98 -1.24 13.25
N GLY A 50 -8.16 -0.68 12.95
CA GLY A 50 -8.70 -0.60 11.59
C GLY A 50 -7.84 0.27 10.66
N VAL A 51 -7.53 1.49 11.09
CA VAL A 51 -6.71 2.46 10.35
C VAL A 51 -5.29 1.94 10.11
N SER A 52 -4.71 1.28 11.12
CA SER A 52 -3.39 0.66 10.98
C SER A 52 -3.41 -0.42 9.89
N ILE A 53 -4.34 -1.37 9.96
CA ILE A 53 -4.41 -2.48 9.00
C ILE A 53 -4.61 -1.98 7.56
N ASP A 54 -5.40 -0.90 7.37
CA ASP A 54 -5.61 -0.30 6.06
C ASP A 54 -4.29 0.21 5.44
N TYR A 55 -3.52 1.02 6.19
CA TYR A 55 -2.24 1.52 5.72
C TYR A 55 -1.21 0.41 5.48
N LEU A 56 -1.19 -0.61 6.34
CA LEU A 56 -0.33 -1.78 6.22
C LEU A 56 -0.65 -2.60 4.96
N ILE A 57 -1.92 -2.84 4.65
CA ILE A 57 -2.35 -3.57 3.44
C ILE A 57 -1.96 -2.79 2.18
N HIS A 58 -2.15 -1.47 2.16
CA HIS A 58 -1.76 -0.64 1.03
C HIS A 58 -0.28 -0.75 0.70
N LEU A 59 0.59 -0.75 1.72
CA LEU A 59 2.02 -0.88 1.52
C LEU A 59 2.43 -2.32 1.15
N ALA A 60 1.82 -3.33 1.80
CA ALA A 60 2.07 -4.74 1.49
C ALA A 60 1.66 -5.10 0.05
N PHE A 61 0.56 -4.55 -0.46
CA PHE A 61 0.16 -4.74 -1.85
C PHE A 61 1.18 -4.16 -2.83
N ALA A 62 1.64 -2.93 -2.56
CA ALA A 62 2.64 -2.26 -3.38
C ALA A 62 3.95 -3.06 -3.42
N TYR A 63 4.38 -3.60 -2.28
CA TYR A 63 5.56 -4.46 -2.19
C TYR A 63 5.40 -5.76 -3.00
N LYS A 64 4.20 -6.35 -3.00
CA LYS A 64 3.93 -7.58 -3.76
C LYS A 64 3.86 -7.34 -5.27
N ASN A 65 3.42 -6.16 -5.70
CA ASN A 65 3.25 -5.86 -7.12
C ASN A 65 4.53 -5.35 -7.80
N SER A 66 5.55 -4.95 -7.06
CA SER A 66 6.82 -4.48 -7.63
C SER A 66 7.63 -5.64 -8.25
N ILE A 67 8.21 -5.37 -9.42
CA ILE A 67 8.90 -6.36 -10.28
C ILE A 67 10.42 -6.35 -10.04
N ILE A 68 10.89 -5.53 -9.09
CA ILE A 68 12.32 -5.31 -8.85
C ILE A 68 12.93 -6.53 -8.13
N PRO A 69 14.05 -7.08 -8.62
CA PRO A 69 14.66 -8.29 -8.07
C PRO A 69 15.38 -8.07 -6.73
N ASP A 70 15.86 -6.84 -6.47
CA ASP A 70 16.59 -6.52 -5.25
C ASP A 70 15.64 -6.03 -4.14
N ARG A 71 15.73 -6.67 -2.96
CA ARG A 71 14.89 -6.44 -1.77
C ARG A 71 14.85 -4.97 -1.34
N TYR A 72 16.02 -4.33 -1.32
CA TYR A 72 16.18 -2.96 -0.84
C TYR A 72 15.51 -1.96 -1.77
N TYR A 73 15.81 -2.06 -3.07
CA TYR A 73 15.23 -1.21 -4.10
C TYR A 73 13.75 -1.49 -4.32
N LYS A 74 13.31 -2.74 -4.15
CA LYS A 74 11.91 -3.15 -4.24
C LYS A 74 11.06 -2.50 -3.15
N SER A 75 11.52 -2.53 -1.89
CA SER A 75 10.81 -1.89 -0.77
C SER A 75 10.78 -0.37 -0.93
N ARG A 76 11.91 0.25 -1.29
CA ARG A 76 12.01 1.69 -1.50
C ARG A 76 11.13 2.18 -2.66
N ALA A 77 11.10 1.47 -3.79
CA ALA A 77 10.27 1.82 -4.93
C ALA A 77 8.77 1.63 -4.63
N ALA A 78 8.40 0.54 -3.96
CA ALA A 78 7.02 0.31 -3.53
C ALA A 78 6.54 1.40 -2.55
N PHE A 79 7.41 1.79 -1.62
CA PHE A 79 7.15 2.89 -0.70
C PHE A 79 6.96 4.22 -1.42
N LEU A 80 7.90 4.62 -2.29
CA LEU A 80 7.79 5.87 -3.05
C LEU A 80 6.56 5.91 -3.95
N ALA A 81 6.19 4.78 -4.54
CA ALA A 81 5.01 4.69 -5.39
C ALA A 81 3.69 4.78 -4.62
N ARG A 82 3.68 4.42 -3.32
CA ARG A 82 2.44 4.33 -2.52
C ARG A 82 2.34 5.36 -1.39
N SER A 83 3.44 5.99 -1.00
CA SER A 83 3.47 7.04 0.02
C SER A 83 2.50 8.17 -0.31
N GLY A 84 2.42 8.61 -1.57
CA GLY A 84 1.45 9.62 -2.01
C GLY A 84 -0.02 9.21 -1.78
N SER A 85 -0.34 7.93 -1.98
CA SER A 85 -1.69 7.40 -1.71
C SER A 85 -1.99 7.32 -0.22
N ILE A 86 -1.01 6.94 0.60
CA ILE A 86 -1.18 6.85 2.07
C ILE A 86 -1.34 8.27 2.64
N THR A 87 -0.56 9.23 2.17
CA THR A 87 -0.69 10.65 2.55
C THR A 87 -2.05 11.22 2.14
N ALA A 88 -2.53 10.89 0.93
CA ALA A 88 -3.87 11.30 0.49
C ALA A 88 -4.96 10.70 1.38
N ALA A 89 -4.84 9.42 1.74
CA ALA A 89 -5.78 8.77 2.66
C ALA A 89 -5.75 9.38 4.07
N ALA A 90 -4.57 9.71 4.60
CA ALA A 90 -4.44 10.41 5.87
C ALA A 90 -5.07 11.81 5.80
N LEU A 91 -4.85 12.55 4.70
CA LEU A 91 -5.41 13.87 4.52
C LEU A 91 -6.94 13.85 4.44
N THR A 92 -7.54 12.93 3.69
CA THR A 92 -9.01 12.80 3.62
C THR A 92 -9.60 12.41 4.97
N THR A 93 -8.88 11.59 5.74
CA THR A 93 -9.23 11.18 7.11
C THR A 93 -9.24 12.39 8.05
N LEU A 94 -8.20 13.23 8.00
CA LEU A 94 -8.14 14.48 8.76
C LEU A 94 -9.24 15.46 8.35
N CYS A 95 -9.50 15.61 7.05
CA CYS A 95 -10.58 16.44 6.53
C CYS A 95 -11.96 15.95 6.98
N ALA A 96 -12.18 14.64 7.06
CA ALA A 96 -13.45 14.06 7.51
C ALA A 96 -13.72 14.33 9.00
N VAL A 97 -12.66 14.38 9.81
CA VAL A 97 -12.75 14.49 11.26
C VAL A 97 -12.66 15.95 11.74
N ALA A 98 -12.16 16.86 10.89
CA ALA A 98 -12.06 18.29 11.19
C ALA A 98 -13.40 18.92 11.62
N PRO A 99 -14.54 18.71 10.93
CA PRO A 99 -15.83 19.22 11.38
C PRO A 99 -16.30 18.59 12.71
N LEU A 100 -15.95 17.32 12.93
CA LEU A 100 -16.34 16.56 14.13
C LEU A 100 -15.64 17.11 15.38
N SER A 101 -14.39 17.54 15.23
CA SER A 101 -13.60 18.19 16.29
C SER A 101 -14.17 19.55 16.70
N GLY A 102 -14.90 20.23 15.82
CA GLY A 102 -15.59 21.50 16.10
C GLY A 102 -17.02 21.36 16.63
N SER A 103 -17.49 20.13 16.89
CA SER A 103 -18.88 19.89 17.28
C SER A 103 -19.18 20.36 18.71
N LYS A 104 -20.41 20.85 18.94
CA LYS A 104 -20.90 21.29 20.26
C LYS A 104 -21.16 20.12 21.21
N LEU A 105 -21.33 18.91 20.68
CA LEU A 105 -21.54 17.70 21.48
C LEU A 105 -20.19 17.22 22.03
N LEU A 106 -20.05 17.25 23.37
CA LEU A 106 -18.81 16.89 24.08
C LEU A 106 -18.25 15.51 23.65
N PRO A 107 -19.05 14.43 23.50
CA PRO A 107 -18.54 13.13 23.07
C PRO A 107 -17.98 13.14 21.64
N LEU A 108 -18.63 13.88 20.72
CA LEU A 108 -18.20 13.95 19.33
C LEU A 108 -16.91 14.75 19.18
N ARG A 109 -16.77 15.83 19.95
CA ARG A 109 -15.54 16.64 19.96
C ARG A 109 -14.34 15.85 20.49
N GLN A 110 -14.52 15.12 21.59
CA GLN A 110 -13.46 14.27 22.15
C GLN A 110 -13.08 13.15 21.18
N PHE A 111 -14.07 12.49 20.59
CA PHE A 111 -13.84 11.47 19.57
C PHE A 111 -13.07 12.02 18.37
N GLY A 112 -13.45 13.19 17.86
CA GLY A 112 -12.75 13.84 16.74
C GLY A 112 -11.29 14.16 17.04
N LEU A 113 -11.00 14.74 18.22
CA LEU A 113 -9.63 15.06 18.63
C LEU A 113 -8.77 13.80 18.78
N ILE A 114 -9.30 12.78 19.43
CA ILE A 114 -8.60 11.50 19.58
C ILE A 114 -8.30 10.89 18.21
N PHE A 115 -9.29 10.89 17.31
CA PHE A 115 -9.16 10.30 16.00
C PHE A 115 -8.11 11.02 15.12
N VAL A 116 -7.96 12.35 15.26
CA VAL A 116 -6.87 13.10 14.62
C VAL A 116 -5.51 12.64 15.13
N ILE A 117 -5.34 12.51 16.46
CA ILE A 117 -4.08 12.04 17.06
C ILE A 117 -3.75 10.63 16.56
N VAL A 118 -4.72 9.73 16.61
CA VAL A 118 -4.62 8.36 16.11
C VAL A 118 -4.17 8.31 14.66
N SER A 119 -4.82 9.08 13.79
CA SER A 119 -4.53 9.07 12.36
C SER A 119 -3.10 9.57 12.08
N LEU A 120 -2.65 10.60 12.79
CA LEU A 120 -1.28 11.13 12.66
C LEU A 120 -0.22 10.16 13.18
N VAL A 121 -0.44 9.55 14.34
CA VAL A 121 0.47 8.54 14.90
C VAL A 121 0.54 7.33 13.97
N ALA A 122 -0.60 6.83 13.50
CA ALA A 122 -0.66 5.70 12.59
C ALA A 122 0.02 6.00 11.24
N PHE A 123 -0.21 7.19 10.69
CA PHE A 123 0.44 7.64 9.47
C PHE A 123 1.98 7.70 9.64
N GLY A 124 2.45 8.38 10.68
CA GLY A 124 3.88 8.52 10.95
C GLY A 124 4.57 7.19 11.19
N PHE A 125 3.97 6.32 12.01
CA PHE A 125 4.53 5.02 12.34
C PHE A 125 4.51 4.06 11.13
N THR A 126 3.51 4.13 10.26
CA THR A 126 3.51 3.34 9.01
C THR A 126 4.66 3.77 8.10
N LEU A 127 4.89 5.08 7.94
CA LEU A 127 5.95 5.57 7.07
C LEU A 127 7.36 5.35 7.63
N LEU A 128 7.53 5.56 8.94
CA LEU A 128 8.85 5.56 9.58
C LEU A 128 9.25 4.20 10.14
N PHE A 129 8.31 3.40 10.64
CA PHE A 129 8.61 2.16 11.36
C PHE A 129 8.33 0.92 10.51
N PHE A 130 7.15 0.86 9.87
CA PHE A 130 6.77 -0.32 9.08
C PHE A 130 7.58 -0.46 7.77
N ASN A 131 7.95 0.66 7.15
CA ASN A 131 8.74 0.67 5.92
C ASN A 131 10.16 0.04 6.06
N PRO A 132 11.00 0.42 7.05
CA PRO A 132 12.27 -0.25 7.27
C PRO A 132 12.11 -1.70 7.77
N LEU A 133 11.05 -2.02 8.52
CA LEU A 133 10.72 -3.40 8.89
C LEU A 133 10.50 -4.29 7.66
N LEU A 134 9.75 -3.79 6.67
CA LEU A 134 9.60 -4.46 5.38
C LEU A 134 10.94 -4.57 4.64
N MET A 135 11.77 -3.53 4.64
CA MET A 135 13.08 -3.57 3.97
C MET A 135 14.00 -4.67 4.55
N ILE A 136 13.98 -4.87 5.88
CA ILE A 136 14.86 -5.81 6.58
C ILE A 136 14.30 -7.23 6.57
N PHE A 137 12.98 -7.39 6.64
CA PHE A 137 12.34 -8.69 6.89
C PHE A 137 11.38 -9.17 5.78
N ALA A 138 11.05 -8.37 4.77
CA ALA A 138 10.15 -8.82 3.70
C ALA A 138 10.81 -9.92 2.84
N PRO A 139 10.20 -11.10 2.68
CA PRO A 139 10.78 -12.19 1.91
C PRO A 139 10.91 -11.81 0.43
N LEU A 140 12.05 -12.20 -0.15
CA LEU A 140 12.38 -12.02 -1.58
C LEU A 140 11.49 -12.84 -2.52
N HIS A 141 10.50 -13.58 -2.01
CA HIS A 141 9.72 -14.54 -2.80
C HIS A 141 8.88 -13.82 -3.84
N THR A 142 9.52 -13.52 -4.96
CA THR A 142 8.92 -13.40 -6.27
C THR A 142 8.16 -14.70 -6.45
N ARG A 143 6.87 -14.69 -6.12
CA ARG A 143 5.94 -15.62 -6.73
C ARG A 143 6.19 -15.44 -8.21
N ASP A 144 6.82 -16.44 -8.82
CA ASP A 144 6.95 -16.59 -10.25
C ASP A 144 5.62 -16.18 -10.86
N LYS A 145 5.57 -14.95 -11.39
CA LYS A 145 4.50 -14.56 -12.27
C LYS A 145 4.82 -15.36 -13.51
N SER A 146 4.35 -16.61 -13.54
CA SER A 146 4.23 -17.41 -14.76
C SER A 146 3.79 -16.42 -15.84
N PRO A 147 4.57 -16.29 -16.93
CA PRO A 147 4.49 -15.13 -17.79
C PRO A 147 3.04 -14.95 -18.19
N SER A 148 2.52 -13.73 -18.02
CA SER A 148 1.12 -13.44 -18.37
C SER A 148 0.84 -14.03 -19.76
N PRO A 149 -0.32 -14.66 -20.00
CA PRO A 149 -0.62 -15.28 -21.30
C PRO A 149 -0.40 -14.30 -22.46
N ARG A 150 -0.56 -12.99 -22.22
CA ARG A 150 -0.24 -11.91 -23.17
C ARG A 150 1.25 -11.77 -23.48
N ALA A 151 2.15 -11.93 -22.49
CA ALA A 151 3.59 -11.94 -22.74
C ALA A 151 4.03 -13.20 -23.52
N LYS A 152 3.41 -14.36 -23.28
CA LYS A 152 3.63 -15.57 -24.09
C LYS A 152 3.06 -15.43 -25.50
N LEU A 153 1.91 -14.77 -25.67
CA LEU A 153 1.33 -14.48 -26.99
C LEU A 153 2.17 -13.49 -27.79
N LEU A 154 2.73 -12.46 -27.16
CA LEU A 154 3.64 -11.52 -27.82
C LEU A 154 5.00 -12.16 -28.16
N ALA A 155 5.53 -13.04 -27.31
CA ALA A 155 6.75 -13.80 -27.58
C ALA A 155 6.54 -14.89 -28.65
N SER A 156 5.37 -15.54 -28.68
CA SER A 156 4.97 -16.50 -29.72
C SER A 156 4.66 -15.81 -31.06
N SER A 157 4.13 -14.59 -31.04
CA SER A 157 3.85 -13.80 -32.25
C SER A 157 5.13 -13.22 -32.86
N GLY A 158 6.14 -12.92 -32.04
CA GLY A 158 7.48 -12.52 -32.50
C GLY A 158 8.29 -13.63 -33.18
N GLY A 159 7.86 -14.90 -33.08
CA GLY A 159 8.51 -16.05 -33.70
C GLY A 159 7.83 -16.61 -34.96
N HIS A 160 6.69 -16.03 -35.40
CA HIS A 160 5.92 -16.56 -36.54
C HIS A 160 5.40 -15.51 -37.53
N ALA A 161 5.75 -14.23 -37.36
CA ALA A 161 5.40 -13.17 -38.31
C ALA A 161 6.51 -12.89 -39.34
N ALA A 162 7.08 -13.94 -39.93
CA ALA A 162 7.51 -13.86 -41.32
C ALA A 162 6.27 -14.12 -42.20
N SER A 163 5.27 -13.23 -42.10
CA SER A 163 4.06 -13.36 -42.91
C SER A 163 4.37 -12.92 -44.35
N PRO A 164 3.84 -13.61 -45.39
CA PRO A 164 4.17 -13.41 -46.81
C PRO A 164 3.73 -12.05 -47.39
N GLN A 165 3.24 -11.16 -46.53
CA GLN A 165 2.56 -9.92 -46.89
C GLN A 165 3.54 -8.76 -47.11
N ARG A 166 4.77 -8.83 -46.55
CA ARG A 166 5.85 -7.87 -46.86
C ARG A 166 6.33 -7.97 -48.32
N ALA A 167 6.44 -9.17 -48.85
CA ALA A 167 6.88 -9.41 -50.23
C ALA A 167 5.90 -8.89 -51.29
N ARG A 168 4.60 -8.81 -50.97
CA ARG A 168 3.57 -8.30 -51.90
C ARG A 168 3.56 -6.76 -51.98
N VAL A 169 3.97 -6.09 -50.90
CA VAL A 169 4.07 -4.61 -50.85
C VAL A 169 5.35 -4.13 -51.53
N GLU A 170 6.47 -4.85 -51.40
CA GLU A 170 7.71 -4.53 -52.13
C GLU A 170 7.56 -4.69 -53.65
N ASN A 171 6.85 -5.73 -54.12
CA ASN A 171 6.58 -5.91 -55.56
C ASN A 171 5.66 -4.82 -56.15
N GLN A 172 4.72 -4.27 -55.37
CA GLN A 172 3.89 -3.15 -55.83
C GLN A 172 4.66 -1.83 -55.88
N LEU A 173 5.63 -1.62 -54.99
CA LEU A 173 6.48 -0.43 -55.01
C LEU A 173 7.50 -0.47 -56.16
N GLN A 174 8.06 -1.64 -56.50
CA GLN A 174 8.93 -1.80 -57.67
C GLN A 174 8.19 -1.65 -59.01
N GLY A 175 6.90 -1.99 -59.07
CA GLY A 175 6.08 -1.77 -60.27
C GLY A 175 5.81 -0.29 -60.59
N TYR A 176 5.95 0.61 -59.62
CA TYR A 176 5.71 2.05 -59.84
C TYR A 176 6.97 2.86 -60.15
N ALA A 177 8.15 2.26 -60.05
CA ALA A 177 9.43 2.92 -60.31
C ALA A 177 9.97 2.73 -61.74
N VAL A 178 9.24 2.03 -62.61
CA VAL A 178 9.67 1.66 -63.99
C VAL A 178 8.63 2.03 -65.05
N ALA A 179 7.72 2.95 -64.76
CA ALA A 179 6.82 3.57 -65.75
C ALA A 179 7.09 5.08 -65.80
#